data_AF-A0A674IVT1-F1
#
_entry.id   AF-A0A674IVT1-F1
#
_cell.length_a   1.000
_cell.length_b   1.000
_cell.length_c   1.000
_cell.angle_alpha   90.00
_cell.angle_beta   90.00
_cell.angle_gamma   90.00
#
_symmetry.space_group_name_H-M   'P 1'
#
loop_
_entity.id
_entity.type
_entity.pdbx_description
1 polymer ?
#
loop_
_entity_poly.entity_id
_entity_poly.type
_entity_poly.pdbx_seq_one_letter_code
_entity_poly.pdbx_strand_id
1 'polypeptide(L)'
;VFDHECNKTVDVREIGTIIRSLGCCPSEGELHDMLAEVEEEEPTGYIRLEKFLPMMTKVLMERRYRPIPEDVLLRAFEVLDANKCGHLTKEELVKYMTEEGEPFTQEEMEEMLSAAVDPETNTVRYRDYITMMVVDEN
;
A
#
# COMPACT_ATOMS: atom_id res chain seq x y z
N VAL A 1 -20.13 4.07 1.06
CA VAL A 1 -18.82 4.74 0.91
C VAL A 1 -18.25 4.47 -0.46
N PHE A 2 -18.22 3.23 -0.95
CA PHE A 2 -17.62 2.90 -2.25
C PHE A 2 -18.62 2.46 -3.35
N ASP A 3 -19.85 2.07 -3.00
CA ASP A 3 -20.97 1.97 -3.95
C ASP A 3 -21.67 3.34 -4.03
N HIS A 4 -21.08 4.26 -4.79
CA HIS A 4 -21.57 5.64 -4.91
C HIS A 4 -22.94 5.74 -5.59
N GLU A 5 -23.24 4.79 -6.48
CA GLU A 5 -24.46 4.76 -7.29
C GLU A 5 -25.56 3.86 -6.69
N CYS A 6 -25.30 3.22 -5.55
CA CYS A 6 -26.15 2.19 -4.94
C CYS A 6 -26.52 1.06 -5.92
N ASN A 7 -25.63 0.76 -6.86
CA ASN A 7 -25.83 -0.21 -7.94
C ASN A 7 -25.22 -1.59 -7.61
N LYS A 8 -24.64 -1.75 -6.40
CA LYS A 8 -23.96 -2.95 -5.91
C LYS A 8 -22.69 -3.32 -6.68
N THR A 9 -22.05 -2.36 -7.33
CA THR A 9 -20.74 -2.53 -7.94
C THR A 9 -19.73 -1.56 -7.36
N VAL A 10 -18.46 -1.85 -7.61
CA VAL A 10 -17.32 -1.03 -7.22
C VAL A 10 -16.40 -0.94 -8.42
N ASP A 11 -15.83 0.24 -8.67
CA ASP A 11 -14.83 0.41 -9.72
C ASP A 11 -13.58 -0.37 -9.37
N VAL A 12 -13.04 -1.14 -10.32
CA VAL A 12 -11.83 -1.95 -10.11
C VAL A 12 -10.65 -1.11 -9.57
N ARG A 13 -10.57 0.17 -9.95
CA ARG A 13 -9.53 1.11 -9.53
C ARG A 13 -9.61 1.48 -8.05
N GLU A 14 -10.78 1.33 -7.43
CA GLU A 14 -10.99 1.66 -6.02
C GLU A 14 -10.70 0.48 -5.09
N ILE A 15 -10.53 -0.73 -5.63
CA ILE A 15 -10.38 -1.96 -4.84
C ILE A 15 -9.13 -1.93 -3.97
N GLY A 16 -8.01 -1.42 -4.49
CA GLY A 16 -6.78 -1.25 -3.71
C GLY A 16 -7.00 -0.37 -2.48
N THR A 17 -7.64 0.79 -2.68
CA THR A 17 -7.99 1.72 -1.60
C THR A 17 -8.92 1.09 -0.58
N ILE A 18 -9.92 0.33 -1.02
CA ILE A 18 -10.85 -0.36 -0.12
C ILE A 18 -10.12 -1.39 0.73
N ILE A 19 -9.31 -2.24 0.12
CA ILE A 19 -8.57 -3.29 0.84
C ILE A 19 -7.59 -2.66 1.85
N ARG A 20 -6.90 -1.58 1.47
CA ARG A 20 -6.02 -0.82 2.37
C ARG A 20 -6.77 -0.15 3.51
N SER A 21 -7.98 0.35 3.26
CA SER A 21 -8.84 0.92 4.32
C SER A 21 -9.33 -0.12 5.34
N LEU A 22 -9.32 -1.41 4.98
CA LEU A 22 -9.64 -2.52 5.88
C LEU A 22 -8.42 -3.01 6.68
N GLY A 23 -7.28 -2.32 6.59
CA GLY A 23 -6.05 -2.65 7.29
C GLY A 23 -5.22 -3.76 6.63
N CYS A 24 -5.49 -4.07 5.37
CA CYS A 24 -4.70 -5.02 4.58
C CYS A 24 -3.73 -4.29 3.65
N CYS A 25 -2.50 -4.75 3.51
CA CYS A 25 -1.48 -4.16 2.64
C CYS A 25 -0.98 -5.18 1.60
N PRO A 26 -1.84 -5.62 0.64
CA PRO A 26 -1.39 -6.46 -0.46
C PRO A 26 -0.48 -5.69 -1.41
N SER A 27 0.43 -6.41 -2.06
CA SER A 27 1.21 -5.93 -3.20
C SER A 27 0.31 -5.69 -4.42
N GLU A 28 0.77 -4.94 -5.42
CA GLU A 28 -0.01 -4.73 -6.65
C GLU A 28 -0.22 -6.04 -7.43
N GLY A 29 0.78 -6.93 -7.44
CA GLY A 29 0.63 -8.28 -7.98
C GLY A 29 -0.40 -9.12 -7.22
N GLU A 30 -0.38 -9.08 -5.89
CA GLU A 30 -1.37 -9.78 -5.07
C GLU A 30 -2.79 -9.22 -5.28
N LEU A 31 -2.91 -7.90 -5.42
CA LEU A 31 -4.17 -7.24 -5.72
C LEU A 31 -4.72 -7.69 -7.08
N HIS A 32 -3.86 -7.73 -8.10
CA HIS A 32 -4.22 -8.23 -9.43
C HIS A 32 -4.70 -9.69 -9.38
N ASP A 33 -4.03 -10.57 -8.63
CA ASP A 33 -4.46 -11.96 -8.47
C ASP A 33 -5.83 -12.06 -7.78
N MET A 34 -6.06 -11.26 -6.73
CA MET A 34 -7.36 -11.20 -6.05
C MET A 34 -8.48 -10.72 -6.98
N LEU A 35 -8.17 -9.75 -7.86
CA LEU A 35 -9.10 -9.23 -8.86
C LEU A 35 -9.46 -10.28 -9.90
N ALA A 36 -8.48 -11.03 -10.40
CA ALA A 36 -8.68 -12.09 -11.37
C ALA A 36 -9.59 -13.23 -10.84
N GLU A 37 -9.60 -13.48 -9.52
CA GLU A 37 -10.50 -14.46 -8.89
C GLU A 37 -11.98 -14.03 -8.88
N VAL A 38 -12.25 -12.72 -8.90
CA VAL A 38 -13.61 -12.16 -8.77
C VAL A 38 -14.12 -11.51 -10.05
N GLU A 39 -13.29 -11.40 -11.09
CA GLU A 39 -13.69 -10.85 -12.38
C GLU A 39 -14.79 -11.69 -13.06
N GLU A 40 -15.59 -11.05 -13.92
CA GLU A 40 -16.56 -11.74 -14.77
C GLU A 40 -15.87 -12.26 -16.04
N GLU A 41 -16.54 -13.15 -16.81
CA GLU A 41 -15.98 -13.64 -18.08
C GLU A 41 -15.65 -12.50 -19.07
N GLU A 42 -16.38 -11.39 -18.97
CA GLU A 42 -16.11 -10.16 -19.70
C GLU A 42 -15.66 -9.05 -18.72
N PRO A 43 -14.48 -8.42 -18.92
CA PRO A 43 -13.99 -7.36 -18.06
C PRO A 43 -14.86 -6.10 -18.21
N THR A 44 -15.65 -5.79 -17.18
CA THR A 44 -16.57 -4.63 -17.20
C THR A 44 -15.95 -3.36 -16.64
N GLY A 45 -14.77 -3.44 -16.03
CA GLY A 45 -14.19 -2.36 -15.22
C GLY A 45 -14.83 -2.21 -13.83
N TYR A 46 -15.83 -3.04 -13.51
CA TYR A 46 -16.52 -3.05 -12.22
C TYR A 46 -16.55 -4.45 -11.61
N ILE A 47 -16.57 -4.50 -10.29
CA ILE A 47 -16.71 -5.73 -9.51
C ILE A 47 -18.02 -5.71 -8.75
N ARG A 48 -18.75 -6.81 -8.81
CA ARG A 48 -20.01 -6.98 -8.07
C ARG A 48 -19.72 -7.26 -6.62
N LEU A 49 -20.41 -6.56 -5.70
CA LEU A 49 -20.24 -6.76 -4.26
C LEU A 49 -20.47 -8.21 -3.82
N GLU A 50 -21.36 -8.94 -4.50
CA GLU A 50 -21.64 -10.35 -4.22
C GLU A 50 -20.43 -11.28 -4.42
N LYS A 51 -19.46 -10.89 -5.26
CA LYS A 51 -18.19 -11.61 -5.45
C LYS A 51 -17.08 -11.05 -4.56
N PHE A 52 -17.01 -9.73 -4.43
CA PHE A 52 -15.99 -9.07 -3.61
C PHE A 52 -16.12 -9.42 -2.12
N LEU A 53 -17.33 -9.40 -1.57
CA LEU A 53 -17.55 -9.59 -0.13
C LEU A 53 -17.11 -10.99 0.37
N PRO A 54 -17.45 -12.12 -0.29
CA PRO A 54 -16.94 -13.43 0.12
C PRO A 54 -15.42 -13.53 0.07
N MET A 55 -14.80 -13.01 -0.99
CA MET A 55 -13.33 -13.00 -1.14
C MET A 55 -12.69 -12.21 0.00
N MET A 56 -13.15 -10.98 0.24
CA MET A 56 -12.59 -10.12 1.28
C MET A 56 -12.85 -10.67 2.69
N THR A 57 -14.02 -11.27 2.92
CA THR A 57 -14.35 -11.94 4.19
C THR A 57 -13.33 -13.04 4.49
N LYS A 58 -13.00 -13.86 3.49
CA LYS A 58 -11.99 -14.92 3.64
C LYS A 58 -10.61 -14.33 3.96
N VAL A 59 -10.18 -13.29 3.25
CA VAL A 59 -8.91 -12.60 3.49
C VAL A 59 -8.80 -12.10 4.94
N LEU A 60 -9.85 -11.46 5.46
CA LEU A 60 -9.89 -10.95 6.84
C LEU A 60 -9.88 -12.09 7.86
N MET A 61 -10.67 -13.14 7.66
CA MET A 61 -10.73 -14.29 8.57
C MET A 61 -9.41 -15.06 8.62
N GLU A 62 -8.74 -15.20 7.49
CA GLU A 62 -7.42 -15.84 7.36
C GLU A 62 -6.27 -14.91 7.78
N ARG A 63 -6.55 -13.64 8.10
CA ARG A 63 -5.57 -12.61 8.46
C ARG A 63 -4.45 -12.49 7.42
N ARG A 64 -4.82 -12.58 6.13
CA ARG A 64 -3.91 -12.39 5.00
C ARG A 64 -3.60 -10.91 4.79
N TYR A 65 -2.45 -10.64 4.18
CA TYR A 65 -2.00 -9.28 3.81
C TYR A 65 -1.96 -8.31 4.99
N ARG A 66 -1.58 -8.78 6.19
CA ARG A 66 -1.41 -7.87 7.32
C ARG A 66 -0.23 -6.92 7.10
N PRO A 67 -0.27 -5.70 7.67
CA PRO A 67 0.84 -4.77 7.60
C PRO A 67 2.12 -5.42 8.15
N ILE A 68 3.25 -5.02 7.58
CA ILE A 68 4.55 -5.45 8.08
C ILE A 68 4.79 -4.82 9.46
N PRO A 69 5.25 -5.60 10.47
CA PRO A 69 5.53 -5.07 11.80
C PRO A 69 6.54 -3.92 11.78
N GLU A 70 6.34 -2.95 12.68
CA GLU A 70 7.18 -1.75 12.80
C GLU A 70 8.67 -2.09 12.95
N ASP A 71 9.01 -3.10 13.74
CA ASP A 71 10.39 -3.53 13.99
C ASP A 71 11.06 -4.13 12.74
N VAL A 72 10.26 -4.71 11.84
CA VAL A 72 10.75 -5.25 10.57
C VAL A 72 10.98 -4.11 9.59
N LEU A 73 10.04 -3.15 9.51
CA LEU A 73 10.20 -1.94 8.69
C LEU A 73 11.42 -1.14 9.12
N LEU A 74 11.59 -0.93 10.43
CA LEU A 74 12.74 -0.21 10.98
C LEU A 74 14.06 -0.86 10.56
N ARG A 75 14.16 -2.18 10.70
CA ARG A 75 15.36 -2.93 10.27
C ARG A 75 15.60 -2.83 8.77
N ALA A 76 14.55 -2.81 7.95
CA ALA A 76 14.69 -2.63 6.51
C ALA A 76 15.29 -1.26 6.17
N PHE A 77 14.80 -0.17 6.78
CA PHE A 77 15.37 1.17 6.60
C PHE A 77 16.80 1.29 7.14
N GLU A 78 17.12 0.66 8.27
CA GLU A 78 18.49 0.64 8.82
C GLU A 78 19.50 -0.07 7.90
N VAL A 79 19.05 -0.99 7.05
CA VAL A 79 19.90 -1.61 6.00
C VAL A 79 20.18 -0.62 4.87
N LEU A 80 19.24 0.28 4.56
CA LEU A 80 19.41 1.31 3.53
C LEU A 80 20.29 2.48 4.01
N ASP A 81 20.24 2.79 5.31
CA ASP A 81 21.03 3.82 5.97
C ASP A 81 22.46 3.33 6.30
N ALA A 82 23.30 3.26 5.26
CA ALA A 82 24.68 2.77 5.39
C ALA A 82 25.53 3.55 6.41
N ASN A 83 25.20 4.83 6.63
CA ASN A 83 25.93 5.72 7.53
C ASN A 83 25.37 5.72 8.96
N LYS A 84 24.23 5.05 9.20
CA LYS A 84 23.50 5.03 10.47
C LYS A 84 23.18 6.43 10.99
N CYS A 85 22.84 7.34 10.09
CA CYS A 85 22.52 8.73 10.44
C CYS A 85 21.05 8.95 10.83
N GLY A 86 20.21 7.91 10.78
CA GLY A 86 18.81 7.95 11.19
C GLY A 86 17.87 8.51 10.11
N HIS A 87 18.36 8.73 8.90
CA HIS A 87 17.59 9.30 7.79
C HIS A 87 18.13 8.83 6.44
N LEU A 88 17.29 8.93 5.41
CA LEU A 88 17.68 8.76 4.01
C LEU A 88 17.54 10.09 3.27
N THR A 89 18.41 10.32 2.30
CA THR A 89 18.22 11.43 1.35
C THR A 89 17.06 11.11 0.41
N LYS A 90 16.45 12.16 -0.16
CA LYS A 90 15.42 12.01 -1.20
C LYS A 90 15.93 11.13 -2.34
N GLU A 91 17.17 11.34 -2.78
CA GLU A 91 17.77 10.64 -3.90
C GLU A 91 17.97 9.14 -3.60
N GLU A 92 18.40 8.80 -2.38
CA GLU A 92 18.52 7.40 -1.94
C GLU A 92 17.17 6.71 -1.92
N LEU A 93 16.14 7.37 -1.36
CA LEU A 93 14.81 6.80 -1.28
C LEU A 93 14.20 6.58 -2.67
N VAL A 94 14.29 7.57 -3.57
CA VAL A 94 13.82 7.44 -4.96
C VAL A 94 14.49 6.26 -5.64
N LYS A 95 15.82 6.12 -5.49
CA LYS A 95 16.55 5.02 -6.08
C LYS A 95 16.00 3.67 -5.62
N TYR A 96 15.89 3.44 -4.31
CA TYR A 96 15.43 2.16 -3.80
C TYR A 96 13.97 1.86 -4.17
N MET A 97 13.08 2.87 -4.14
CA MET A 97 11.65 2.67 -4.40
C MET A 97 11.30 2.56 -5.89
N THR A 98 12.21 2.90 -6.80
CA THR A 98 11.99 2.83 -8.26
C THR A 98 12.85 1.79 -8.98
N GLU A 99 13.84 1.20 -8.30
CA GLU A 99 14.73 0.19 -8.90
C GLU A 99 14.49 -1.23 -8.35
N GLU A 100 13.94 -1.38 -7.14
CA GLU A 100 13.84 -2.66 -6.44
C GLU A 100 12.37 -3.06 -6.15
N GLY A 101 12.09 -4.37 -6.09
CA GLY A 101 10.78 -4.87 -5.68
C GLY A 101 9.66 -4.62 -6.70
N GLU A 102 8.55 -4.04 -6.25
CA GLU A 102 7.49 -3.47 -7.08
C GLU A 102 7.75 -1.97 -7.23
N PRO A 103 8.34 -1.52 -8.35
CA PRO A 103 8.78 -0.13 -8.49
C PRO A 103 7.60 0.83 -8.47
N PHE A 104 7.77 1.91 -7.73
CA PHE A 104 6.78 2.98 -7.68
C PHE A 104 6.71 3.69 -9.04
N THR A 105 5.50 4.06 -9.43
CA THR A 105 5.30 5.04 -10.49
C THR A 105 5.78 6.42 -10.03
N GLN A 106 5.99 7.33 -10.99
CA GLN A 106 6.40 8.70 -10.70
C GLN A 106 5.40 9.41 -9.77
N GLU A 107 4.10 9.17 -9.96
CA GLU A 107 3.03 9.75 -9.14
C GLU A 107 3.09 9.22 -7.70
N GLU A 108 3.16 7.90 -7.52
CA GLU A 108 3.29 7.28 -6.19
C GLU A 108 4.55 7.75 -5.45
N MET A 109 5.66 7.91 -6.17
CA MET A 109 6.91 8.41 -5.61
C MET A 109 6.76 9.88 -5.17
N GLU A 110 6.11 10.72 -5.98
CA GLU A 110 5.85 12.12 -5.62
C GLU A 110 4.95 12.24 -4.39
N GLU A 111 3.89 11.44 -4.33
CA GLU A 111 3.00 11.39 -3.16
C GLU A 111 3.75 10.95 -1.91
N MET A 112 4.53 9.88 -1.99
CA MET A 112 5.35 9.39 -0.88
C MET A 112 6.31 10.47 -0.37
N LEU A 113 7.04 11.13 -1.28
CA LEU A 113 8.00 12.16 -0.92
C LEU A 113 7.32 13.38 -0.29
N SER A 114 6.14 13.76 -0.79
CA SER A 114 5.38 14.88 -0.23
C SER A 114 4.96 14.64 1.22
N ALA A 115 4.74 13.38 1.60
CA ALA A 115 4.39 12.99 2.95
C ALA A 115 5.62 12.75 3.86
N ALA A 116 6.73 12.25 3.30
CA ALA A 116 7.86 11.73 4.06
C ALA A 116 9.04 12.71 4.22
N VAL A 117 9.24 13.63 3.27
CA VAL A 117 10.43 14.49 3.23
C VAL A 117 10.26 15.70 4.14
N ASP A 118 11.25 15.92 4.99
CA ASP A 118 11.37 17.15 5.77
C ASP A 118 11.80 18.31 4.83
N PRO A 119 11.03 19.40 4.74
CA PRO A 119 11.29 20.50 3.81
C PRO A 119 12.53 21.33 4.17
N GLU A 120 12.99 21.29 5.42
CA GLU A 120 14.19 22.02 5.86
C GLU A 120 15.47 21.23 5.57
N THR A 121 15.43 19.92 5.75
CA THR A 121 16.62 19.06 5.61
C THR A 121 16.69 18.34 4.26
N ASN A 122 15.58 18.26 3.51
CA ASN A 122 15.42 17.46 2.30
C ASN A 122 15.78 15.97 2.53
N THR A 123 15.46 15.46 3.72
CA THR A 123 15.71 14.07 4.13
C THR A 123 14.47 13.43 4.72
N VAL A 124 14.42 12.10 4.71
CA VAL A 124 13.35 11.30 5.30
C VAL A 124 13.86 10.66 6.58
N ARG A 125 13.34 11.11 7.73
CA ARG A 125 13.55 10.43 9.02
C ARG A 125 12.65 9.21 9.08
N TYR A 126 13.21 8.04 8.77
CA TYR A 126 12.40 6.82 8.57
C TYR A 126 11.63 6.38 9.80
N ARG A 127 12.08 6.67 11.03
CA ARG A 127 11.29 6.37 12.25
C ARG A 127 9.99 7.16 12.31
N ASP A 128 10.06 8.45 11.99
CA ASP A 128 8.88 9.31 11.96
C ASP A 128 7.94 8.85 10.83
N TYR A 129 8.50 8.53 9.67
CA TYR A 129 7.74 8.05 8.52
C TYR A 129 7.06 6.70 8.78
N ILE A 130 7.75 5.73 9.39
CA ILE A 130 7.17 4.43 9.76
C ILE A 130 6.00 4.63 10.72
N THR A 131 6.11 5.56 11.69
CA THR A 131 5.02 5.87 12.62
C THR A 131 3.76 6.37 11.89
N MET A 132 3.91 7.00 10.72
CA MET A 132 2.78 7.40 9.87
C MET A 132 2.20 6.25 9.05
N MET A 133 2.98 5.18 8.81
CA MET A 133 2.55 4.01 8.02
C MET A 133 1.81 2.97 8.86
N VAL A 134 2.08 2.92 10.16
CA VAL A 134 1.41 1.98 11.07
C VAL A 134 0.02 2.51 11.43
N VAL A 135 -0.99 1.66 11.26
CA VAL A 135 -2.35 1.95 11.72
C VAL A 135 -2.44 1.50 13.17
N ASP A 136 -2.90 2.38 14.07
CA ASP A 136 -3.15 2.02 15.47
C ASP A 136 -4.10 0.81 15.53
N GLU A 137 -3.65 -0.28 16.15
CA GLU A 137 -4.51 -1.41 16.53
C GLU A 137 -5.42 -0.94 17.67
N ASN A 138 -6.56 -0.32 17.34
CA ASN A 138 -7.64 -0.06 18.30
C ASN A 138 -8.40 -1.34 18.68
#